data_AF-A0ABD1H0Q1-F1
#
_entry.id   AF-A0ABD1H0Q1-F1
#
_cell.length_a   1.000
_cell.length_b   1.000
_cell.length_c   1.000
_cell.angle_alpha   90.00
_cell.angle_beta   90.00
_cell.angle_gamma   90.00
#
_symmetry.space_group_name_H-M   'P 1'
#
loop_
_entity.id
_entity.type
_entity.pdbx_description
1 polymer ?
#
loop_
_entity_poly.entity_id
_entity_poly.type
_entity_poly.pdbx_seq_one_letter_code
_entity_poly.pdbx_strand_id
1 'polypeptide(L)'
;MQNQDDIRKLPIDIAIARLGEWLVDRKRIPADWRKRMAAVRAKISTSFAALPKDIDPFFQTLDLEGIGYLEAKKIYEILLLSTPESRNIFGRRSGAAGDWETIVRAYEKDHIYLGEAAQMMVQNVNYEIPYQKKQVQKSQQQLVELERKEADIKRNAVLSAAKYSEACQELGLQGVNVRIELFETAVTSLPSTFCQMLELLNSDSVTMAIEFYSTFVKDAHTEKDKTPSPVLPNLIDIRLNPPSLTVFVSPEVFGVVTTEVSHDEPPLIAAGEADIAAESIDWDITLGSSDIDWDIGAVETEDNGNGLGPYEIVMENMEGTAQDVSLPGIDWDISVENPEVGGAGGTVVTSTPAESGSINHYSKAEATGSSRERSQLMETEYRNKILDDLFEAKAFLNQRLLELTNEETLSLQHQVQAVAPFVLQQYSTDSIREMLSNVSLAISNLTNRKTRDMIMILNSRRFLDRLVTTLEEKKHHESKLKEGLKDLYAKRLELQNSLSSSWPRQEAALVKTRELKQLCETTLSNLFDGRPVNIIGEINTLLSSGLNV
;
A
#
# COMPACT_ATOMS: atom_id res chain seq x y z
N MET A 1 74.08 4.47 -38.46
CA MET A 1 73.16 3.75 -39.35
C MET A 1 72.55 2.61 -38.55
N GLN A 2 71.24 2.40 -38.60
CA GLN A 2 70.63 1.16 -38.06
C GLN A 2 70.80 0.04 -39.09
N ASN A 3 71.08 -1.19 -38.65
CA ASN A 3 71.16 -2.33 -39.56
C ASN A 3 69.78 -2.63 -40.14
N GLN A 4 69.73 -2.97 -41.43
CA GLN A 4 68.47 -3.38 -42.07
C GLN A 4 67.86 -4.63 -41.41
N ASP A 5 68.69 -5.51 -40.83
CA ASP A 5 68.25 -6.70 -40.12
C ASP A 5 67.61 -6.42 -38.76
N ASP A 6 67.86 -5.26 -38.15
CA ASP A 6 67.13 -4.84 -36.94
C ASP A 6 65.78 -4.21 -37.30
N ILE A 7 65.70 -3.49 -38.43
CA ILE A 7 64.45 -2.97 -39.00
C ILE A 7 63.51 -4.12 -39.42
N ARG A 8 64.07 -5.28 -39.83
CA ARG A 8 63.32 -6.51 -40.12
C ARG A 8 62.69 -7.17 -38.89
N LYS A 9 63.22 -6.95 -37.68
CA LYS A 9 62.73 -7.55 -36.41
C LYS A 9 61.59 -6.78 -35.75
N LEU A 10 61.41 -5.50 -36.08
CA LEU A 10 60.31 -4.69 -35.54
C LEU A 10 58.94 -5.29 -35.90
N PRO A 11 57.91 -5.22 -35.06
CA PRO A 11 56.58 -5.69 -35.43
C PRO A 11 55.99 -4.91 -36.63
N ILE A 12 54.94 -5.46 -37.24
CA ILE A 12 54.05 -4.75 -38.16
C ILE A 12 52.71 -4.58 -37.44
N ASP A 13 52.45 -3.38 -36.92
CA ASP A 13 51.19 -3.06 -36.28
C ASP A 13 50.19 -2.51 -37.31
N ILE A 14 48.98 -3.06 -37.37
CA ILE A 14 47.95 -2.72 -38.37
C ILE A 14 46.66 -2.35 -37.63
N ALA A 15 46.16 -1.12 -37.86
CA ALA A 15 44.89 -0.68 -37.29
C ALA A 15 43.71 -1.46 -37.91
N ILE A 16 42.91 -2.12 -37.08
CA ILE A 16 41.77 -2.97 -37.51
C ILE A 16 40.85 -2.27 -38.52
N ALA A 17 40.45 -1.03 -38.25
CA ALA A 17 39.55 -0.25 -39.10
C ALA A 17 40.06 -0.05 -40.54
N ARG A 18 41.37 -0.18 -40.77
CA ARG A 18 42.02 -0.05 -42.08
C ARG A 18 42.61 -1.36 -42.61
N LEU A 19 42.43 -2.49 -41.92
CA LEU A 19 43.02 -3.78 -42.30
C LEU A 19 42.58 -4.20 -43.72
N GLY A 20 41.30 -4.04 -44.06
CA GLY A 20 40.78 -4.37 -45.40
C GLY A 20 41.35 -3.50 -46.53
N GLU A 21 41.61 -2.22 -46.28
CA GLU A 21 42.27 -1.32 -47.23
C GLU A 21 43.75 -1.72 -47.40
N TRP A 22 44.45 -1.87 -46.28
CA TRP A 22 45.87 -2.19 -46.20
C TRP A 22 46.20 -3.51 -46.93
N LEU A 23 45.33 -4.52 -46.83
CA LEU A 23 45.46 -5.77 -47.56
C LEU A 23 45.39 -5.59 -49.09
N VAL A 24 44.59 -4.64 -49.60
CA VAL A 24 44.49 -4.32 -51.03
C VAL A 24 45.67 -3.44 -51.47
N ASP A 25 45.99 -2.39 -50.72
CA ASP A 25 47.10 -1.46 -51.01
C ASP A 25 48.45 -2.19 -51.09
N ARG A 26 48.67 -3.15 -50.17
CA ARG A 26 49.87 -4.01 -50.13
C ARG A 26 49.79 -5.20 -51.09
N LYS A 27 48.74 -5.29 -51.92
CA LYS A 27 48.48 -6.37 -52.90
C LYS A 27 48.52 -7.78 -52.27
N ARG A 28 48.07 -7.91 -51.02
CA ARG A 28 47.94 -9.19 -50.29
C ARG A 28 46.63 -9.90 -50.62
N ILE A 29 45.57 -9.12 -50.90
CA ILE A 29 44.32 -9.59 -51.51
C ILE A 29 44.04 -8.79 -52.79
N PRO A 30 43.33 -9.34 -53.79
CA PRO A 30 43.05 -8.65 -55.05
C PRO A 30 41.94 -7.59 -54.86
N ALA A 31 41.98 -6.48 -55.61
CA ALA A 31 41.00 -5.39 -55.45
C ALA A 31 39.54 -5.81 -55.70
N ASP A 32 39.30 -6.88 -56.48
CA ASP A 32 37.98 -7.45 -56.74
C ASP A 32 37.55 -8.53 -55.72
N TRP A 33 38.26 -8.70 -54.59
CA TRP A 33 38.02 -9.77 -53.60
C TRP A 33 36.56 -9.88 -53.16
N ARG A 34 35.83 -8.76 -53.00
CA ARG A 34 34.39 -8.78 -52.64
C ARG A 34 33.53 -9.49 -53.69
N LYS A 35 33.82 -9.32 -54.98
CA LYS A 35 33.10 -10.02 -56.07
C LYS A 35 33.40 -11.52 -56.05
N ARG A 36 34.64 -11.89 -55.73
CA ARG A 36 35.06 -13.30 -55.59
C ARG A 36 34.44 -13.96 -54.36
N MET A 37 34.41 -13.25 -53.23
CA MET A 37 33.74 -13.71 -52.00
C MET A 37 32.23 -13.90 -52.21
N ALA A 38 31.56 -13.03 -52.94
CA ALA A 38 30.15 -13.24 -53.35
C ALA A 38 29.97 -14.52 -54.19
N ALA A 39 30.89 -14.81 -55.13
CA ALA A 39 30.88 -16.05 -55.91
C ALA A 39 31.21 -17.31 -55.07
N VAL A 40 31.96 -17.16 -53.97
CA VAL A 40 32.17 -18.25 -52.99
C VAL A 40 30.93 -18.44 -52.12
N ARG A 41 30.30 -17.38 -51.61
CA ARG A 41 29.04 -17.46 -50.85
C ARG A 41 27.91 -18.09 -51.66
N ALA A 42 27.79 -17.81 -52.96
CA ALA A 42 26.85 -18.51 -53.85
C ALA A 42 27.08 -20.03 -53.87
N LYS A 43 28.34 -20.49 -53.89
CA LYS A 43 28.69 -21.93 -53.80
C LYS A 43 28.40 -22.52 -52.43
N ILE A 44 28.61 -21.76 -51.35
CA ILE A 44 28.23 -22.16 -49.99
C ILE A 44 26.72 -22.42 -49.95
N SER A 45 25.88 -21.51 -50.45
CA SER A 45 24.42 -21.70 -50.50
C SER A 45 24.00 -22.99 -51.24
N THR A 46 24.63 -23.29 -52.38
CA THR A 46 24.37 -24.56 -53.10
C THR A 46 24.86 -25.79 -52.33
N SER A 47 26.05 -25.73 -51.74
CA SER A 47 26.70 -26.88 -51.09
C SER A 47 26.17 -27.16 -49.68
N PHE A 48 25.61 -26.16 -49.01
CA PHE A 48 24.94 -26.27 -47.72
C PHE A 48 23.58 -26.99 -47.84
N ALA A 49 22.85 -26.77 -48.93
CA ALA A 49 21.63 -27.52 -49.22
C ALA A 49 21.86 -29.03 -49.43
N ALA A 50 23.09 -29.42 -49.78
CA ALA A 50 23.52 -30.80 -49.97
C ALA A 50 24.38 -31.36 -48.79
N LEU A 51 24.49 -30.63 -47.68
CA LEU A 51 25.30 -31.03 -46.52
C LEU A 51 24.57 -32.11 -45.68
N PRO A 52 25.15 -33.31 -45.46
CA PRO A 52 24.50 -34.35 -44.66
C PRO A 52 24.56 -34.00 -43.17
N LYS A 53 23.41 -33.62 -42.59
CA LYS A 53 23.31 -33.06 -41.22
C LYS A 53 23.48 -34.08 -40.09
N ASP A 54 23.51 -35.37 -40.43
CA ASP A 54 23.56 -36.49 -39.48
C ASP A 54 25.00 -36.93 -39.14
N ILE A 55 26.01 -36.36 -39.82
CA ILE A 55 27.43 -36.72 -39.66
C ILE A 55 28.02 -36.12 -38.37
N ASP A 56 27.68 -34.88 -38.02
CA ASP A 56 28.24 -34.17 -36.87
C ASP A 56 27.22 -33.15 -36.31
N PRO A 57 26.99 -33.10 -34.97
CA PRO A 57 26.09 -32.12 -34.35
C PRO A 57 26.38 -30.66 -34.72
N PHE A 58 27.62 -30.30 -35.04
CA PHE A 58 28.01 -28.98 -35.51
C PHE A 58 27.19 -28.54 -36.74
N PHE A 59 26.88 -29.47 -37.67
CA PHE A 59 26.10 -29.17 -38.87
C PHE A 59 24.64 -28.79 -38.59
N GLN A 60 24.13 -29.09 -37.39
CA GLN A 60 22.81 -28.69 -36.92
C GLN A 60 22.82 -27.30 -36.26
N THR A 61 24.01 -26.79 -35.90
CA THR A 61 24.21 -25.45 -35.32
C THR A 61 24.57 -24.37 -36.34
N LEU A 62 24.76 -24.74 -37.62
CA LEU A 62 25.13 -23.81 -38.69
C LEU A 62 23.92 -23.05 -39.23
N ASP A 63 24.05 -21.73 -39.27
CA ASP A 63 23.19 -20.82 -40.06
C ASP A 63 23.94 -20.34 -41.31
N LEU A 64 23.24 -20.25 -42.44
CA LEU A 64 23.82 -20.01 -43.77
C LEU A 64 24.52 -18.65 -43.88
N GLU A 65 24.02 -17.61 -43.21
CA GLU A 65 24.66 -16.29 -43.23
C GLU A 65 25.99 -16.26 -42.45
N GLY A 66 26.08 -17.10 -41.41
CA GLY A 66 27.21 -17.21 -40.49
C GLY A 66 28.41 -18.02 -41.00
N ILE A 67 28.25 -18.79 -42.09
CA ILE A 67 29.33 -19.59 -42.70
C ILE A 67 30.32 -18.67 -43.41
N GLY A 68 31.46 -18.41 -42.78
CA GLY A 68 32.65 -17.83 -43.41
C GLY A 68 33.74 -18.88 -43.66
N TYR A 69 34.95 -18.42 -43.95
CA TYR A 69 36.12 -19.30 -44.15
C TYR A 69 36.39 -20.28 -42.99
N LEU A 70 36.26 -19.85 -41.72
CA LEU A 70 36.52 -20.72 -40.56
C LEU A 70 35.52 -21.90 -40.51
N GLU A 71 34.23 -21.61 -40.66
CA GLU A 71 33.19 -22.62 -40.72
C GLU A 71 33.36 -23.53 -41.94
N ALA A 72 33.60 -22.97 -43.13
CA ALA A 72 33.81 -23.74 -44.35
C ALA A 72 35.00 -24.70 -44.26
N LYS A 73 36.09 -24.27 -43.61
CA LYS A 73 37.25 -25.12 -43.32
C LYS A 73 36.91 -26.23 -42.34
N LYS A 74 36.26 -25.92 -41.22
CA LYS A 74 35.84 -26.93 -40.23
C LYS A 74 34.85 -27.95 -40.83
N ILE A 75 33.93 -27.51 -41.69
CA ILE A 75 33.02 -28.40 -42.43
C ILE A 75 33.81 -29.35 -43.34
N TYR A 76 34.78 -28.83 -44.10
CA TYR A 76 35.66 -29.66 -44.92
C TYR A 76 36.47 -30.66 -44.08
N GLU A 77 37.00 -30.27 -42.93
CA GLU A 77 37.77 -31.14 -42.03
C GLU A 77 36.91 -32.27 -41.42
N ILE A 78 35.66 -31.98 -41.04
CA ILE A 78 34.70 -33.01 -40.57
C ILE A 78 34.33 -33.97 -41.70
N LEU A 79 34.01 -33.46 -42.91
CA LEU A 79 33.69 -34.28 -44.08
C LEU A 79 34.89 -35.13 -44.56
N LEU A 80 36.12 -34.63 -44.34
CA LEU A 80 37.37 -35.33 -44.61
C LEU A 80 37.59 -36.51 -43.65
N LEU A 81 37.28 -36.32 -42.36
CA LEU A 81 37.37 -37.36 -41.33
C LEU A 81 36.30 -38.44 -41.52
N SER A 82 35.07 -38.07 -41.87
CA SER A 82 33.96 -39.01 -42.06
C SER A 82 34.02 -39.78 -43.38
N THR A 83 34.58 -39.19 -44.44
CA THR A 83 34.54 -39.75 -45.81
C THR A 83 35.93 -39.76 -46.47
N PRO A 84 36.90 -40.55 -45.96
CA PRO A 84 38.29 -40.53 -46.44
C PRO A 84 38.46 -41.04 -47.88
N GLU A 85 37.63 -41.99 -48.33
CA GLU A 85 37.83 -42.74 -49.58
C GLU A 85 37.04 -42.23 -50.80
N SER A 86 36.22 -41.17 -50.70
CA SER A 86 35.43 -40.67 -51.84
C SER A 86 36.30 -39.92 -52.86
N ARG A 87 37.16 -40.63 -53.59
CA ARG A 87 37.95 -40.11 -54.72
C ARG A 87 37.33 -40.48 -56.06
N ASN A 88 37.11 -39.47 -56.89
CA ASN A 88 36.72 -39.62 -58.28
C ASN A 88 37.92 -40.12 -59.13
N ILE A 89 37.67 -40.62 -60.33
CA ILE A 89 38.63 -41.30 -61.22
C ILE A 89 39.89 -40.46 -61.51
N PHE A 90 39.79 -39.13 -61.42
CA PHE A 90 40.89 -38.17 -61.58
C PHE A 90 41.61 -37.79 -60.26
N GLY A 91 41.50 -38.60 -59.20
CA GLY A 91 42.17 -38.40 -57.91
C GLY A 91 41.63 -37.26 -57.02
N ARG A 92 40.70 -36.45 -57.54
CA ARG A 92 39.97 -35.40 -56.80
C ARG A 92 38.94 -36.01 -55.86
N ARG A 93 38.60 -35.33 -54.77
CA ARG A 93 37.50 -35.75 -53.88
C ARG A 93 36.14 -35.66 -54.58
N SER A 94 35.16 -36.40 -54.10
CA SER A 94 33.83 -36.57 -54.68
C SER A 94 32.73 -36.52 -53.61
N GLY A 95 31.52 -36.12 -54.01
CA GLY A 95 30.45 -35.72 -53.09
C GLY A 95 30.81 -34.44 -52.31
N ALA A 96 30.04 -34.16 -51.25
CA ALA A 96 30.14 -32.93 -50.47
C ALA A 96 31.58 -32.57 -50.03
N ALA A 97 32.40 -33.57 -49.68
CA ALA A 97 33.81 -33.34 -49.32
C ALA A 97 34.63 -32.66 -50.44
N GLY A 98 34.32 -32.92 -51.71
CA GLY A 98 34.94 -32.27 -52.87
C GLY A 98 34.38 -30.87 -53.19
N ASP A 99 33.10 -30.65 -52.90
CA ASP A 99 32.47 -29.33 -53.05
C ASP A 99 32.98 -28.35 -51.99
N TRP A 100 33.05 -28.79 -50.72
CA TRP A 100 33.64 -28.02 -49.63
C TRP A 100 35.17 -27.87 -49.77
N GLU A 101 35.90 -28.87 -50.29
CA GLU A 101 37.30 -28.69 -50.71
C GLU A 101 37.43 -27.57 -51.77
N THR A 102 36.49 -27.50 -52.71
CA THR A 102 36.47 -26.46 -53.76
C THR A 102 36.11 -25.07 -53.21
N ILE A 103 35.29 -24.99 -52.16
CA ILE A 103 35.00 -23.74 -51.43
C ILE A 103 36.23 -23.26 -50.67
N VAL A 104 36.87 -24.12 -49.87
CA VAL A 104 38.07 -23.77 -49.08
C VAL A 104 39.21 -23.32 -49.99
N ARG A 105 39.51 -24.06 -51.07
CA ARG A 105 40.51 -23.66 -52.07
C ARG A 105 40.18 -22.35 -52.77
N ALA A 106 38.90 -21.98 -52.90
CA ALA A 106 38.48 -20.70 -53.50
C ALA A 106 38.60 -19.52 -52.53
N TYR A 107 38.55 -19.75 -51.21
CA TYR A 107 38.91 -18.78 -50.18
C TYR A 107 40.43 -18.59 -50.06
N GLU A 108 41.19 -19.69 -50.05
CA GLU A 108 42.65 -19.69 -49.90
C GLU A 108 43.36 -19.07 -51.11
N LYS A 109 42.82 -19.29 -52.32
CA LYS A 109 43.33 -18.63 -53.52
C LYS A 109 43.31 -17.11 -53.36
N ASP A 110 44.46 -16.48 -53.61
CA ASP A 110 44.68 -15.04 -53.50
C ASP A 110 44.29 -14.46 -52.11
N HIS A 111 44.31 -15.30 -51.06
CA HIS A 111 44.02 -14.99 -49.65
C HIS A 111 42.69 -14.24 -49.41
N ILE A 112 41.65 -14.53 -50.18
CA ILE A 112 40.35 -13.83 -50.12
C ILE A 112 39.72 -13.91 -48.72
N TYR A 113 39.99 -14.98 -47.95
CA TYR A 113 39.56 -15.09 -46.56
C TYR A 113 40.06 -13.98 -45.63
N LEU A 114 41.23 -13.36 -45.91
CA LEU A 114 41.73 -12.23 -45.11
C LEU A 114 40.84 -10.99 -45.28
N GLY A 115 40.25 -10.79 -46.47
CA GLY A 115 39.30 -9.71 -46.72
C GLY A 115 37.98 -9.92 -45.96
N GLU A 116 37.45 -11.15 -45.97
CA GLU A 116 36.26 -11.51 -45.19
C GLU A 116 36.52 -11.39 -43.68
N ALA A 117 37.63 -11.96 -43.18
CA ALA A 117 38.02 -11.86 -41.78
C ALA A 117 38.20 -10.40 -41.32
N ALA A 118 38.83 -9.54 -42.14
CA ALA A 118 38.96 -8.12 -41.84
C ALA A 118 37.60 -7.41 -41.77
N GLN A 119 36.68 -7.71 -42.69
CA GLN A 119 35.33 -7.16 -42.67
C GLN A 119 34.54 -7.62 -41.44
N MET A 120 34.57 -8.92 -41.12
CA MET A 120 33.86 -9.48 -39.97
C MET A 120 34.41 -8.95 -38.65
N MET A 121 35.74 -8.88 -38.47
CA MET A 121 36.31 -8.31 -37.25
C MET A 121 35.90 -6.84 -37.05
N VAL A 122 35.86 -6.01 -38.11
CA VAL A 122 35.38 -4.62 -38.02
C VAL A 122 33.89 -4.56 -37.65
N GLN A 123 33.06 -5.42 -38.24
CA GLN A 123 31.63 -5.49 -37.92
C GLN A 123 31.39 -5.90 -36.46
N ASN A 124 32.07 -6.94 -35.98
CA ASN A 124 31.95 -7.45 -34.63
C ASN A 124 32.39 -6.43 -33.58
N VAL A 125 33.52 -5.75 -33.83
CA VAL A 125 34.12 -4.77 -32.91
C VAL A 125 33.30 -3.48 -32.85
N ASN A 126 32.85 -2.96 -34.00
CA ASN A 126 32.16 -1.66 -34.05
C ASN A 126 30.67 -1.75 -33.69
N TYR A 127 30.02 -2.91 -33.92
CA TYR A 127 28.56 -3.02 -33.82
C TYR A 127 28.09 -4.19 -32.94
N GLU A 128 28.48 -5.43 -33.26
CA GLU A 128 27.83 -6.60 -32.63
C GLU A 128 28.19 -6.78 -31.16
N ILE A 129 29.49 -6.77 -30.82
CA ILE A 129 29.97 -6.92 -29.44
C ILE A 129 29.49 -5.74 -28.57
N PRO A 130 29.58 -4.46 -28.99
CA PRO A 130 28.98 -3.34 -28.26
C PRO A 130 27.46 -3.47 -28.06
N TYR A 131 26.72 -3.92 -29.08
CA TYR A 131 25.27 -4.10 -29.00
C TYR A 131 24.88 -5.19 -28.00
N GLN A 132 25.47 -6.39 -28.11
CA GLN A 132 25.19 -7.49 -27.18
C GLN A 132 25.59 -7.10 -25.74
N LYS A 133 26.77 -6.50 -25.56
CA LYS A 133 27.25 -6.01 -24.25
C LYS A 133 26.29 -4.99 -23.61
N LYS A 134 25.75 -4.05 -24.41
CA LYS A 134 24.76 -3.08 -23.94
C LYS A 134 23.42 -3.73 -23.58
N GLN A 135 22.99 -4.75 -24.34
CA GLN A 135 21.76 -5.49 -24.06
C GLN A 135 21.90 -6.34 -22.78
N VAL A 136 23.00 -7.08 -22.62
CA VAL A 136 23.34 -7.83 -21.40
C VAL A 136 23.41 -6.90 -20.19
N GLN A 137 24.11 -5.77 -20.29
CA GLN A 137 24.19 -4.78 -19.20
C GLN A 137 22.81 -4.20 -18.83
N LYS A 138 21.95 -3.91 -19.82
CA LYS A 138 20.59 -3.44 -19.58
C LYS A 138 19.75 -4.47 -18.84
N SER A 139 19.77 -5.74 -19.29
CA SER A 139 19.04 -6.82 -18.61
C SER A 139 19.55 -7.04 -17.18
N GLN A 140 20.87 -6.98 -16.95
CA GLN A 140 21.45 -7.08 -15.60
C GLN A 140 21.01 -5.93 -14.69
N GLN A 141 21.00 -4.69 -15.18
CA GLN A 141 20.49 -3.52 -14.45
C GLN A 141 18.99 -3.66 -14.12
N GLN A 142 18.20 -4.18 -15.06
CA GLN A 142 16.77 -4.44 -14.83
C GLN A 142 16.54 -5.54 -13.80
N LEU A 143 17.35 -6.60 -13.76
CA LEU A 143 17.27 -7.66 -12.74
C LEU A 143 17.55 -7.11 -11.33
N VAL A 144 18.63 -6.36 -11.13
CA VAL A 144 18.97 -5.74 -9.82
C VAL A 144 17.88 -4.79 -9.34
N GLU A 145 17.27 -4.01 -10.24
CA GLU A 145 16.14 -3.13 -9.92
C GLU A 145 14.84 -3.89 -9.62
N LEU A 146 14.62 -5.07 -10.21
CA LEU A 146 13.52 -5.96 -9.84
C LEU A 146 13.76 -6.59 -8.47
N GLU A 147 14.97 -7.06 -8.16
CA GLU A 147 15.33 -7.65 -6.86
C GLU A 147 15.14 -6.64 -5.71
N ARG A 148 15.51 -5.37 -5.94
CA ARG A 148 15.23 -4.27 -5.01
C ARG A 148 13.73 -4.10 -4.76
N LYS A 149 12.93 -4.02 -5.83
CA LYS A 149 11.46 -3.89 -5.74
C LYS A 149 10.79 -5.10 -5.11
N GLU A 150 11.32 -6.31 -5.34
CA GLU A 150 10.82 -7.53 -4.73
C GLU A 150 11.05 -7.51 -3.21
N ALA A 151 12.21 -7.03 -2.74
CA ALA A 151 12.51 -6.85 -1.33
C ALA A 151 11.62 -5.77 -0.68
N ASP A 152 11.43 -4.62 -1.34
CA ASP A 152 10.57 -3.53 -0.86
C ASP A 152 9.09 -3.97 -0.76
N ILE A 153 8.56 -4.66 -1.77
CA ILE A 153 7.18 -5.19 -1.74
C ILE A 153 7.03 -6.29 -0.68
N LYS A 154 8.02 -7.18 -0.51
CA LYS A 154 8.03 -8.18 0.58
C LYS A 154 7.99 -7.52 1.96
N ARG A 155 8.80 -6.47 2.19
CA ARG A 155 8.79 -5.67 3.42
C ARG A 155 7.41 -5.04 3.65
N ASN A 156 6.85 -4.42 2.61
CA ASN A 156 5.55 -3.76 2.70
C ASN A 156 4.42 -4.75 2.98
N ALA A 157 4.41 -5.93 2.35
CA ALA A 157 3.43 -6.97 2.62
C ALA A 157 3.45 -7.43 4.08
N VAL A 158 4.64 -7.64 4.68
CA VAL A 158 4.77 -7.97 6.10
C VAL A 158 4.25 -6.83 7.00
N LEU A 159 4.52 -5.57 6.65
CA LEU A 159 3.98 -4.41 7.37
C LEU A 159 2.45 -4.28 7.23
N SER A 160 1.87 -4.68 6.09
CA SER A 160 0.42 -4.73 5.90
C SER A 160 -0.23 -5.84 6.73
N ALA A 161 0.36 -7.04 6.72
CA ALA A 161 -0.07 -8.18 7.54
C ALA A 161 -0.07 -7.82 9.05
N ALA A 162 1.00 -7.15 9.50
CA ALA A 162 1.11 -6.66 10.87
C ALA A 162 -0.01 -5.66 11.22
N LYS A 163 -0.23 -4.64 10.39
CA LYS A 163 -1.31 -3.65 10.57
C LYS A 163 -2.73 -4.24 10.52
N TYR A 164 -2.93 -5.34 9.80
CA TYR A 164 -4.19 -6.08 9.84
C TYR A 164 -4.35 -6.87 11.15
N SER A 165 -3.31 -7.60 11.58
CA SER A 165 -3.34 -8.36 12.83
C SER A 165 -3.48 -7.46 14.06
N GLU A 166 -2.78 -6.33 14.10
CA GLU A 166 -2.89 -5.28 15.12
C GLU A 166 -4.34 -4.77 15.23
N ALA A 167 -4.95 -4.38 14.10
CA ALA A 167 -6.34 -3.92 14.07
C ALA A 167 -7.37 -5.01 14.45
N CYS A 168 -7.06 -6.29 14.23
CA CYS A 168 -7.87 -7.40 14.74
C CYS A 168 -7.70 -7.53 16.27
N GLN A 169 -6.47 -7.44 16.79
CA GLN A 169 -6.17 -7.54 18.22
C GLN A 169 -6.79 -6.39 19.04
N GLU A 170 -6.80 -5.16 18.53
CA GLU A 170 -7.48 -4.01 19.15
C GLU A 170 -8.97 -4.27 19.43
N LEU A 171 -9.59 -5.07 18.56
CA LEU A 171 -11.01 -5.44 18.54
C LEU A 171 -11.29 -6.83 19.14
N GLY A 172 -10.25 -7.58 19.57
CA GLY A 172 -10.38 -8.93 20.14
C GLY A 172 -10.58 -10.06 19.13
N LEU A 173 -10.32 -9.82 17.85
CA LEU A 173 -10.62 -10.71 16.73
C LEU A 173 -9.43 -11.63 16.37
N GLN A 174 -9.73 -12.80 15.79
CA GLN A 174 -8.75 -13.72 15.21
C GLN A 174 -8.45 -13.39 13.73
N GLY A 175 -9.40 -12.78 13.01
CA GLY A 175 -9.24 -12.33 11.61
C GLY A 175 -9.59 -13.38 10.55
N VAL A 176 -10.32 -14.44 10.92
CA VAL A 176 -10.79 -15.49 9.99
C VAL A 176 -12.01 -14.98 9.23
N ASN A 177 -13.13 -14.78 9.94
CA ASN A 177 -14.35 -14.13 9.44
C ASN A 177 -14.66 -12.92 10.34
N VAL A 178 -14.15 -11.76 9.94
CA VAL A 178 -14.24 -10.50 10.67
C VAL A 178 -15.69 -10.12 11.04
N ARG A 179 -16.65 -10.33 10.13
CA ARG A 179 -18.06 -9.97 10.38
C ARG A 179 -18.66 -10.83 11.50
N ILE A 180 -18.49 -12.15 11.44
CA ILE A 180 -19.01 -13.07 12.48
C ILE A 180 -18.30 -12.83 13.82
N GLU A 181 -16.98 -12.71 13.82
CA GLU A 181 -16.19 -12.50 15.05
C GLU A 181 -16.56 -11.17 15.75
N LEU A 182 -16.86 -10.11 15.00
CA LEU A 182 -17.36 -8.84 15.56
C LEU A 182 -18.72 -9.01 16.25
N PHE A 183 -19.63 -9.82 15.68
CA PHE A 183 -20.91 -10.13 16.33
C PHE A 183 -20.74 -10.96 17.60
N GLU A 184 -19.99 -12.06 17.52
CA GLU A 184 -19.79 -12.96 18.67
C GLU A 184 -19.09 -12.22 19.83
N THR A 185 -18.10 -11.40 19.52
CA THR A 185 -17.41 -10.55 20.50
C THR A 185 -18.38 -9.56 21.13
N ALA A 186 -19.18 -8.84 20.34
CA ALA A 186 -20.14 -7.86 20.86
C ALA A 186 -21.26 -8.50 21.69
N VAL A 187 -21.83 -9.63 21.25
CA VAL A 187 -22.89 -10.36 21.99
C VAL A 187 -22.36 -10.98 23.28
N THR A 188 -21.12 -11.49 23.28
CA THR A 188 -20.55 -12.19 24.45
C THR A 188 -20.03 -11.23 25.52
N SER A 189 -19.32 -10.16 25.12
CA SER A 189 -18.67 -9.25 26.07
C SER A 189 -19.60 -8.16 26.61
N LEU A 190 -20.53 -7.64 25.80
CA LEU A 190 -21.38 -6.51 26.19
C LEU A 190 -22.24 -6.79 27.45
N PRO A 191 -22.88 -7.97 27.64
CA PRO A 191 -23.56 -8.31 28.89
C PRO A 191 -22.66 -8.19 30.13
N SER A 192 -21.40 -8.62 30.04
CA SER A 192 -20.46 -8.51 31.17
C SER A 192 -20.09 -7.05 31.49
N THR A 193 -19.98 -6.18 30.47
CA THR A 193 -19.79 -4.75 30.70
C THR A 193 -21.04 -4.09 31.29
N PHE A 194 -22.24 -4.55 30.93
CA PHE A 194 -23.49 -4.08 31.55
C PHE A 194 -23.63 -4.55 33.00
N CYS A 195 -23.18 -5.77 33.36
CA CYS A 195 -23.06 -6.19 34.77
C CYS A 195 -22.17 -5.21 35.55
N GLN A 196 -20.96 -4.95 35.07
CA GLN A 196 -20.00 -4.05 35.71
C GLN A 196 -20.54 -2.61 35.85
N MET A 197 -21.29 -2.11 34.86
CA MET A 197 -21.98 -0.82 34.97
C MET A 197 -23.05 -0.84 36.07
N LEU A 198 -23.91 -1.86 36.12
CA LEU A 198 -24.96 -1.96 37.14
C LEU A 198 -24.38 -2.18 38.55
N GLU A 199 -23.26 -2.89 38.68
CA GLU A 199 -22.52 -3.06 39.94
C GLU A 199 -21.97 -1.71 40.44
N LEU A 200 -21.35 -0.90 39.56
CA LEU A 200 -20.85 0.43 39.92
C LEU A 200 -21.98 1.41 40.27
N LEU A 201 -23.08 1.42 39.51
CA LEU A 201 -24.25 2.27 39.77
C LEU A 201 -24.97 1.90 41.07
N ASN A 202 -24.84 0.64 41.54
CA ASN A 202 -25.40 0.19 42.81
C ASN A 202 -24.42 0.26 44.00
N SER A 203 -23.22 0.80 43.80
CA SER A 203 -22.24 0.96 44.88
C SER A 203 -22.73 1.83 46.04
N ASP A 204 -22.23 1.56 47.25
CA ASP A 204 -22.55 2.32 48.45
C ASP A 204 -22.20 3.81 48.29
N SER A 205 -21.11 4.14 47.59
CA SER A 205 -20.71 5.53 47.31
C SER A 205 -21.70 6.27 46.41
N VAL A 206 -22.28 5.61 45.41
CA VAL A 206 -23.35 6.20 44.57
C VAL A 206 -24.66 6.29 45.37
N THR A 207 -24.92 5.35 46.27
CA THR A 207 -26.06 5.42 47.22
C THR A 207 -25.94 6.66 48.12
N MET A 208 -24.80 6.84 48.77
CA MET A 208 -24.51 8.02 49.60
C MET A 208 -24.60 9.33 48.81
N ALA A 209 -24.20 9.35 47.52
CA ALA A 209 -24.34 10.52 46.67
C ALA A 209 -25.82 10.91 46.45
N ILE A 210 -26.67 9.94 46.11
CA ILE A 210 -28.12 10.17 45.92
C ILE A 210 -28.76 10.64 47.24
N GLU A 211 -28.44 9.99 48.36
CA GLU A 211 -29.00 10.33 49.68
C GLU A 211 -28.56 11.71 50.17
N PHE A 212 -27.28 12.05 50.01
CA PHE A 212 -26.71 13.34 50.40
C PHE A 212 -27.35 14.48 49.58
N TYR A 213 -27.40 14.34 48.25
CA TYR A 213 -27.98 15.35 47.38
C TYR A 213 -29.50 15.49 47.59
N SER A 214 -30.21 14.36 47.66
CA SER A 214 -31.65 14.34 47.97
C SER A 214 -31.97 15.00 49.31
N THR A 215 -31.09 14.89 50.31
CA THR A 215 -31.32 15.53 51.62
C THR A 215 -30.95 17.02 51.58
N PHE A 216 -29.88 17.39 50.88
CA PHE A 216 -29.51 18.80 50.68
C PHE A 216 -30.61 19.58 49.96
N VAL A 217 -31.16 19.04 48.87
CA VAL A 217 -32.26 19.69 48.13
C VAL A 217 -33.51 19.83 49.01
N LYS A 218 -33.84 18.84 49.85
CA LYS A 218 -34.98 18.90 50.80
C LYS A 218 -34.83 20.00 51.85
N ASP A 219 -33.61 20.22 52.35
CA ASP A 219 -33.32 21.26 53.35
C ASP A 219 -33.25 22.66 52.72
N ALA A 220 -32.72 22.78 51.50
CA ALA A 220 -32.64 24.04 50.77
C ALA A 220 -33.99 24.56 50.25
N HIS A 221 -34.95 23.67 49.95
CA HIS A 221 -36.22 24.01 49.28
C HIS A 221 -37.46 23.83 50.18
N THR A 222 -37.42 24.31 51.43
CA THR A 222 -38.51 24.14 52.40
C THR A 222 -39.75 25.02 52.16
N GLU A 223 -40.42 24.87 51.01
CA GLU A 223 -41.83 25.20 50.90
C GLU A 223 -42.66 24.13 51.62
N LYS A 224 -43.30 24.50 52.74
CA LYS A 224 -43.85 23.55 53.72
C LYS A 224 -45.00 22.65 53.22
N ASP A 225 -45.62 23.00 52.09
CA ASP A 225 -46.84 22.37 51.58
C ASP A 225 -46.65 21.58 50.27
N LYS A 226 -45.41 21.40 49.78
CA LYS A 226 -45.11 20.59 48.60
C LYS A 226 -44.20 19.41 48.94
N THR A 227 -44.54 18.22 48.43
CA THR A 227 -43.58 17.11 48.38
C THR A 227 -42.47 17.46 47.39
N PRO A 228 -41.19 17.51 47.80
CA PRO A 228 -40.10 17.82 46.88
C PRO A 228 -39.98 16.71 45.82
N SER A 229 -39.69 17.12 44.58
CA SER A 229 -39.47 16.19 43.47
C SER A 229 -38.38 15.16 43.83
N PRO A 230 -38.48 13.89 43.39
CA PRO A 230 -37.31 13.03 43.38
C PRO A 230 -36.19 13.71 42.57
N VAL A 231 -34.99 13.72 43.14
CA VAL A 231 -33.77 14.22 42.53
C VAL A 231 -33.00 13.00 42.03
N LEU A 232 -32.35 13.10 40.87
CA LEU A 232 -31.73 11.95 40.18
C LEU A 232 -32.72 10.79 39.91
N PRO A 233 -33.87 11.04 39.25
CA PRO A 233 -34.95 10.06 39.11
C PRO A 233 -34.56 8.85 38.25
N ASN A 234 -33.71 9.02 37.23
CA ASN A 234 -33.27 7.94 36.35
C ASN A 234 -32.24 7.03 37.04
N LEU A 235 -31.36 7.63 37.85
CA LEU A 235 -30.35 6.95 38.67
C LEU A 235 -30.99 6.23 39.88
N ILE A 236 -32.16 6.68 40.34
CA ILE A 236 -33.00 5.92 41.28
C ILE A 236 -33.71 4.76 40.55
N ASP A 237 -34.31 5.01 39.39
CA ASP A 237 -35.07 3.99 38.64
C ASP A 237 -34.20 2.78 38.24
N ILE A 238 -33.02 2.99 37.64
CA ILE A 238 -32.11 1.90 37.24
C ILE A 238 -31.65 1.00 38.41
N ARG A 239 -31.77 1.48 39.65
CA ARG A 239 -31.41 0.72 40.85
C ARG A 239 -32.58 -0.05 41.45
N LEU A 240 -33.80 0.49 41.36
CA LEU A 240 -35.02 -0.20 41.76
C LEU A 240 -35.47 -1.22 40.70
N ASN A 241 -35.29 -0.88 39.43
CA ASN A 241 -35.71 -1.61 38.24
C ASN A 241 -34.51 -1.86 37.31
N PRO A 242 -33.53 -2.71 37.70
CA PRO A 242 -32.34 -2.96 36.90
C PRO A 242 -32.69 -3.57 35.52
N PRO A 243 -32.22 -3.00 34.41
CA PRO A 243 -32.59 -3.44 33.06
C PRO A 243 -32.07 -4.84 32.75
N SER A 244 -32.78 -5.54 31.87
CA SER A 244 -32.37 -6.84 31.30
C SER A 244 -30.92 -6.80 30.81
N LEU A 245 -30.10 -7.77 31.21
CA LEU A 245 -28.73 -7.96 30.68
C LEU A 245 -28.72 -8.66 29.30
N THR A 246 -29.90 -8.91 28.70
CA THR A 246 -30.00 -9.65 27.44
C THR A 246 -29.59 -8.78 26.25
N VAL A 247 -28.56 -9.24 25.53
CA VAL A 247 -28.04 -8.61 24.32
C VAL A 247 -28.24 -9.55 23.14
N PHE A 248 -28.87 -9.06 22.07
CA PHE A 248 -29.03 -9.75 20.79
C PHE A 248 -28.87 -8.76 19.63
N VAL A 249 -28.70 -9.27 18.41
CA VAL A 249 -28.59 -8.48 17.18
C VAL A 249 -29.94 -7.81 16.83
N SER A 250 -29.94 -6.63 16.22
CA SER A 250 -31.16 -6.01 15.64
C SER A 250 -31.74 -6.89 14.51
N PRO A 251 -33.08 -7.00 14.33
CA PRO A 251 -33.67 -7.76 13.23
C PRO A 251 -33.16 -7.37 11.84
N GLU A 252 -32.91 -6.06 11.62
CA GLU A 252 -32.36 -5.50 10.37
C GLU A 252 -30.93 -6.00 10.05
N VAL A 253 -30.20 -6.39 11.10
CA VAL A 253 -28.80 -6.77 11.04
C VAL A 253 -28.67 -8.30 11.04
N PHE A 254 -29.54 -9.01 11.77
CA PHE A 254 -29.54 -10.47 11.91
C PHE A 254 -29.72 -11.20 10.57
N GLY A 255 -30.60 -10.71 9.70
CA GLY A 255 -30.88 -11.34 8.39
C GLY A 255 -29.69 -11.39 7.41
N VAL A 256 -28.67 -10.55 7.62
CA VAL A 256 -27.44 -10.55 6.80
C VAL A 256 -26.47 -11.64 7.27
N VAL A 257 -26.30 -11.77 8.60
CA VAL A 257 -25.42 -12.80 9.20
C VAL A 257 -25.85 -14.20 8.79
N THR A 258 -27.15 -14.45 8.72
CA THR A 258 -27.71 -15.74 8.33
C THR A 258 -27.67 -16.03 6.83
N THR A 259 -27.50 -15.03 5.96
CA THR A 259 -27.43 -15.24 4.50
C THR A 259 -26.00 -15.38 3.98
N GLU A 260 -25.00 -14.78 4.64
CA GLU A 260 -23.58 -15.00 4.28
C GLU A 260 -23.07 -16.39 4.63
N VAL A 261 -23.66 -17.05 5.64
CA VAL A 261 -23.34 -18.46 6.01
C VAL A 261 -23.74 -19.47 4.92
N SER A 262 -24.57 -19.07 3.94
CA SER A 262 -25.10 -19.95 2.88
C SER A 262 -24.42 -19.82 1.50
N HIS A 263 -23.36 -19.02 1.35
CA HIS A 263 -22.69 -18.80 0.06
C HIS A 263 -21.26 -19.35 -0.01
N ASP A 264 -21.17 -20.66 -0.26
CA ASP A 264 -19.92 -21.38 -0.56
C ASP A 264 -20.03 -22.05 -1.96
N GLU A 265 -20.06 -21.22 -3.02
CA GLU A 265 -19.99 -21.66 -4.43
C GLU A 265 -19.00 -20.79 -5.23
N PRO A 266 -18.34 -21.36 -6.27
CA PRO A 266 -17.21 -20.72 -6.95
C PRO A 266 -17.61 -19.64 -7.98
N PRO A 267 -16.74 -18.65 -8.26
CA PRO A 267 -17.05 -17.54 -9.16
C PRO A 267 -17.10 -18.00 -10.63
N LEU A 268 -18.31 -18.00 -11.22
CA LEU A 268 -18.50 -18.15 -12.66
C LEU A 268 -18.25 -16.81 -13.37
N ILE A 269 -17.22 -16.76 -14.22
CA ILE A 269 -16.96 -15.65 -15.13
C ILE A 269 -17.96 -15.73 -16.29
N ALA A 270 -18.81 -14.72 -16.43
CA ALA A 270 -19.60 -14.45 -17.63
C ALA A 270 -19.58 -12.94 -17.91
N ALA A 271 -19.15 -12.54 -19.11
CA ALA A 271 -19.11 -11.14 -19.51
C ALA A 271 -20.48 -10.67 -20.04
N GLY A 272 -20.82 -9.41 -19.76
CA GLY A 272 -22.00 -8.74 -20.29
C GLY A 272 -21.89 -7.24 -20.09
N GLU A 273 -21.66 -6.50 -21.18
CA GLU A 273 -21.63 -5.04 -21.16
C GLU A 273 -23.06 -4.50 -21.04
N ALA A 274 -23.30 -3.66 -20.04
CA ALA A 274 -24.51 -2.84 -19.93
C ALA A 274 -24.15 -1.51 -19.27
N ASP A 275 -23.97 -0.47 -20.09
CA ASP A 275 -23.73 0.89 -19.63
C ASP A 275 -25.01 1.46 -19.00
N ILE A 276 -24.93 1.85 -17.73
CA ILE A 276 -25.96 2.62 -17.02
C ILE A 276 -25.27 3.82 -16.40
N ALA A 277 -25.49 4.98 -17.00
CA ALA A 277 -24.86 6.24 -16.60
C ALA A 277 -25.22 6.60 -15.14
N ALA A 278 -24.26 7.24 -14.46
CA ALA A 278 -24.43 7.64 -13.07
C ALA A 278 -25.55 8.68 -12.91
N GLU A 279 -26.56 8.36 -12.10
CA GLU A 279 -27.44 9.40 -11.55
C GLU A 279 -26.62 10.28 -10.60
N SER A 280 -26.58 11.57 -10.89
CA SER A 280 -25.91 12.59 -10.09
C SER A 280 -26.51 12.60 -8.68
N ILE A 281 -25.73 12.21 -7.68
CA ILE A 281 -26.13 12.37 -6.27
C ILE A 281 -26.22 13.86 -5.98
N ASP A 282 -27.44 14.33 -5.77
CA ASP A 282 -27.75 15.69 -5.38
C ASP A 282 -27.24 15.97 -3.95
N TRP A 283 -26.69 17.16 -3.73
CA TRP A 283 -26.07 17.59 -2.47
C TRP A 283 -26.85 18.71 -1.78
N ASP A 284 -28.15 18.86 -2.10
CA ASP A 284 -29.05 19.85 -1.49
C ASP A 284 -29.43 19.50 -0.03
N ILE A 285 -28.42 19.48 0.86
CA ILE A 285 -28.61 19.54 2.31
C ILE A 285 -28.94 20.99 2.66
N THR A 286 -30.24 21.29 2.70
CA THR A 286 -30.74 22.62 3.05
C THR A 286 -30.40 22.93 4.52
N LEU A 287 -29.42 23.81 4.75
CA LEU A 287 -29.00 24.23 6.10
C LEU A 287 -30.14 24.97 6.81
N GLY A 288 -30.69 24.38 7.88
CA GLY A 288 -32.03 24.73 8.39
C GLY A 288 -32.26 24.71 9.91
N SER A 289 -31.23 24.53 10.74
CA SER A 289 -31.31 24.82 12.20
C SER A 289 -29.92 25.03 12.80
N SER A 290 -29.85 25.95 13.75
CA SER A 290 -28.61 26.41 14.39
C SER A 290 -28.10 25.48 15.50
N ASP A 291 -26.86 25.76 15.92
CA ASP A 291 -26.26 25.45 17.23
C ASP A 291 -26.02 23.97 17.60
N ILE A 292 -24.75 23.55 17.58
CA ILE A 292 -23.87 23.65 18.77
C ILE A 292 -22.40 23.49 18.30
N ASP A 293 -21.55 24.43 18.70
CA ASP A 293 -20.09 24.39 18.54
C ASP A 293 -19.44 23.61 19.71
N TRP A 294 -18.28 23.00 19.48
CA TRP A 294 -17.52 22.23 20.48
C TRP A 294 -16.03 22.59 20.56
N ASP A 295 -15.56 23.64 19.87
CA ASP A 295 -14.20 24.18 20.08
C ASP A 295 -14.18 25.27 21.18
N ILE A 296 -13.97 24.83 22.43
CA ILE A 296 -13.43 25.69 23.51
C ILE A 296 -12.06 25.13 23.91
N GLY A 297 -11.00 25.85 23.53
CA GLY A 297 -9.62 25.41 23.68
C GLY A 297 -9.10 25.44 25.12
N ALA A 298 -8.14 24.56 25.41
CA ALA A 298 -7.26 24.71 26.56
C ALA A 298 -6.14 25.72 26.23
N VAL A 299 -5.87 26.63 27.16
CA VAL A 299 -4.90 27.74 26.99
C VAL A 299 -3.46 27.23 26.90
N GLU A 300 -2.65 27.96 26.13
CA GLU A 300 -1.22 27.74 25.94
C GLU A 300 -0.44 27.77 27.27
N THR A 301 0.47 26.81 27.45
CA THR A 301 1.58 26.94 28.41
C THR A 301 2.87 27.17 27.64
N GLU A 302 3.44 28.37 27.75
CA GLU A 302 4.77 28.66 27.23
C GLU A 302 5.84 27.80 27.93
N ASP A 303 6.63 27.05 27.16
CA ASP A 303 7.99 26.68 27.57
C ASP A 303 8.94 26.72 26.36
N ASN A 304 10.19 27.09 26.58
CA ASN A 304 11.16 27.42 25.55
C ASN A 304 12.06 26.23 25.19
N GLY A 305 12.03 25.78 23.93
CA GLY A 305 13.13 24.94 23.42
C GLY A 305 12.95 24.32 22.04
N ASN A 306 13.79 24.75 21.09
CA ASN A 306 14.32 23.95 19.96
C ASN A 306 13.29 23.05 19.21
N GLY A 307 12.66 23.47 18.12
CA GLY A 307 13.08 24.50 17.16
C GLY A 307 13.86 23.95 15.95
N LEU A 308 13.42 22.82 15.38
CA LEU A 308 13.75 22.39 14.00
C LEU A 308 12.51 21.77 13.34
N GLY A 309 11.87 22.50 12.44
CA GLY A 309 10.74 22.01 11.62
C GLY A 309 11.19 21.29 10.34
N PRO A 310 10.30 20.53 9.68
CA PRO A 310 10.59 19.90 8.40
C PRO A 310 10.64 20.92 7.25
N TYR A 311 11.53 20.70 6.28
CA TYR A 311 11.66 21.54 5.09
C TYR A 311 10.63 21.17 4.01
N GLU A 312 9.90 22.16 3.49
CA GLU A 312 9.34 22.11 2.14
C GLU A 312 9.52 23.47 1.44
N ILE A 313 9.29 23.52 0.12
CA ILE A 313 9.96 24.44 -0.81
C ILE A 313 9.05 25.61 -1.21
N VAL A 314 9.61 26.83 -1.21
CA VAL A 314 8.97 28.04 -1.78
C VAL A 314 9.82 28.57 -2.94
N MET A 315 9.17 28.90 -4.06
CA MET A 315 9.77 29.61 -5.20
C MET A 315 9.57 31.13 -5.09
N GLU A 316 10.36 31.88 -5.86
CA GLU A 316 10.76 33.25 -5.54
C GLU A 316 9.85 34.36 -6.12
N ASN A 317 9.57 35.37 -5.28
CA ASN A 317 9.22 36.79 -5.51
C ASN A 317 8.35 37.23 -6.71
N MET A 318 7.36 38.08 -6.41
CA MET A 318 7.28 39.41 -7.05
C MET A 318 6.62 40.46 -6.13
N GLU A 319 6.80 41.73 -6.44
CA GLU A 319 6.51 42.92 -5.61
C GLU A 319 5.06 43.42 -5.71
N GLY A 320 4.61 44.29 -4.79
CA GLY A 320 3.48 45.21 -5.09
C GLY A 320 2.68 45.81 -3.93
N THR A 321 3.07 47.01 -3.48
CA THR A 321 2.24 48.09 -2.87
C THR A 321 1.24 47.78 -1.72
N ALA A 322 1.37 48.52 -0.61
CA ALA A 322 0.38 48.55 0.47
C ALA A 322 -0.72 49.60 0.25
N GLN A 323 -1.92 49.37 0.80
CA GLN A 323 -2.91 50.43 1.05
C GLN A 323 -3.72 50.12 2.32
N ASP A 324 -4.07 51.16 3.06
CA ASP A 324 -4.55 51.12 4.45
C ASP A 324 -6.08 51.30 4.52
N VAL A 325 -6.76 50.47 5.33
CA VAL A 325 -8.23 50.52 5.53
C VAL A 325 -8.57 50.10 6.96
N SER A 326 -9.05 51.05 7.77
CA SER A 326 -9.52 50.78 9.13
C SER A 326 -10.86 50.03 9.16
N LEU A 327 -10.98 49.08 10.09
CA LEU A 327 -12.26 48.46 10.45
C LEU A 327 -12.93 49.27 11.59
N PRO A 328 -14.26 49.43 11.59
CA PRO A 328 -14.97 50.11 12.68
C PRO A 328 -15.11 49.18 13.90
N GLY A 329 -14.79 49.70 15.08
CA GLY A 329 -15.12 49.04 16.35
C GLY A 329 -16.63 49.08 16.63
N ILE A 330 -17.16 48.01 17.21
CA ILE A 330 -18.56 47.91 17.65
C ILE A 330 -18.60 48.02 19.17
N ASP A 331 -19.36 49.01 19.65
CA ASP A 331 -19.59 49.28 21.06
C ASP A 331 -20.81 48.49 21.58
N TRP A 332 -20.82 48.13 22.87
CA TRP A 332 -21.77 47.18 23.47
C TRP A 332 -22.46 47.73 24.73
N ASP A 333 -22.82 49.01 24.71
CA ASP A 333 -23.50 49.68 25.81
C ASP A 333 -25.03 49.60 25.67
N ILE A 334 -25.66 48.61 26.34
CA ILE A 334 -27.12 48.47 26.45
C ILE A 334 -27.53 48.65 27.91
N SER A 335 -28.02 49.85 28.22
CA SER A 335 -28.65 50.16 29.51
C SER A 335 -30.01 49.49 29.64
N VAL A 336 -30.30 48.93 30.82
CA VAL A 336 -31.59 48.30 31.16
C VAL A 336 -32.49 49.33 31.83
N GLU A 337 -33.66 49.63 31.25
CA GLU A 337 -34.71 50.37 31.94
C GLU A 337 -36.10 49.86 31.56
N ASN A 338 -36.92 49.63 32.57
CA ASN A 338 -38.31 49.15 32.52
C ASN A 338 -38.99 49.77 33.75
N PRO A 339 -40.16 50.43 33.64
CA PRO A 339 -41.39 49.68 33.99
C PRO A 339 -42.74 50.18 33.41
N GLU A 340 -43.77 49.36 33.67
CA GLU A 340 -45.15 49.72 34.08
C GLU A 340 -46.24 50.26 33.11
N VAL A 341 -47.26 49.37 32.94
CA VAL A 341 -48.71 49.58 33.25
C VAL A 341 -49.65 50.36 32.31
N GLY A 342 -50.77 49.69 31.99
CA GLY A 342 -52.07 50.27 31.61
C GLY A 342 -52.46 50.12 30.13
N GLY A 343 -53.71 49.84 29.75
CA GLY A 343 -54.89 49.48 30.56
C GLY A 343 -56.22 49.71 29.81
N ALA A 344 -57.09 48.69 29.72
CA ALA A 344 -58.32 48.64 28.89
C ALA A 344 -58.08 48.78 27.36
N GLY A 345 -58.95 48.36 26.43
CA GLY A 345 -60.27 47.70 26.48
C GLY A 345 -61.07 48.13 25.24
N GLY A 346 -61.93 47.33 24.58
CA GLY A 346 -62.40 45.95 24.71
C GLY A 346 -63.41 45.67 23.58
N THR A 347 -64.33 44.71 23.73
CA THR A 347 -65.65 44.66 23.02
C THR A 347 -65.64 44.32 21.49
N VAL A 348 -66.41 43.37 20.90
CA VAL A 348 -67.27 42.26 21.40
C VAL A 348 -67.79 41.38 20.21
N VAL A 349 -68.14 40.08 20.41
CA VAL A 349 -69.17 39.24 19.70
C VAL A 349 -69.02 38.96 18.16
N THR A 350 -69.29 37.79 17.53
CA THR A 350 -69.50 36.33 17.83
C THR A 350 -69.08 35.55 16.52
N SER A 351 -69.33 34.27 16.18
CA SER A 351 -70.13 33.08 16.62
C SER A 351 -69.47 31.84 15.92
N THR A 352 -69.39 30.60 16.42
CA THR A 352 -70.39 29.60 16.93
C THR A 352 -71.38 29.07 15.87
N PRO A 353 -71.82 27.78 15.89
CA PRO A 353 -71.70 26.76 16.97
C PRO A 353 -71.27 25.31 16.54
N ALA A 354 -71.31 24.38 17.51
CA ALA A 354 -71.42 22.90 17.40
C ALA A 354 -70.23 22.09 16.80
N GLU A 355 -69.92 20.85 17.22
CA GLU A 355 -70.35 20.00 18.36
C GLU A 355 -69.17 19.04 18.70
N SER A 356 -68.72 18.91 19.96
CA SER A 356 -69.14 17.91 20.97
C SER A 356 -68.80 16.44 20.65
N GLY A 357 -68.00 15.78 21.52
CA GLY A 357 -67.72 14.34 21.42
C GLY A 357 -66.48 13.86 22.21
N SER A 358 -66.67 13.41 23.46
CA SER A 358 -65.63 12.69 24.23
C SER A 358 -65.69 11.18 23.97
N ILE A 359 -64.57 10.46 24.16
CA ILE A 359 -64.56 9.07 24.62
C ILE A 359 -63.20 8.74 25.27
N ASN A 360 -63.23 7.90 26.31
CA ASN A 360 -62.08 7.46 27.10
C ASN A 360 -61.56 6.09 26.63
N HIS A 361 -60.31 5.78 27.00
CA HIS A 361 -59.72 4.44 27.21
C HIS A 361 -60.01 3.31 26.19
N TYR A 362 -58.95 2.62 25.75
CA TYR A 362 -58.76 1.23 26.19
C TYR A 362 -57.29 0.84 26.21
N SER A 363 -56.83 0.33 27.35
CA SER A 363 -55.52 -0.32 27.50
C SER A 363 -55.59 -1.72 26.91
N LYS A 364 -54.55 -2.18 26.20
CA LYS A 364 -54.37 -3.61 25.90
C LYS A 364 -53.12 -4.15 26.59
N ALA A 365 -53.31 -4.83 27.71
CA ALA A 365 -52.29 -5.69 28.30
C ALA A 365 -52.41 -7.09 27.69
N GLU A 366 -51.31 -7.62 27.16
CA GLU A 366 -51.22 -9.00 26.68
C GLU A 366 -49.95 -9.66 27.24
N ALA A 367 -50.05 -10.15 28.47
CA ALA A 367 -48.98 -10.86 29.15
C ALA A 367 -48.99 -12.35 28.76
N THR A 368 -48.33 -12.69 27.65
CA THR A 368 -48.05 -14.10 27.28
C THR A 368 -46.69 -14.26 26.62
N GLY A 369 -45.84 -15.11 27.20
CA GLY A 369 -44.53 -15.47 26.68
C GLY A 369 -43.41 -14.56 27.17
N SER A 370 -42.29 -15.14 27.58
CA SER A 370 -41.08 -14.41 27.92
C SER A 370 -40.37 -13.94 26.64
N SER A 371 -40.89 -12.86 26.04
CA SER A 371 -40.06 -12.05 25.15
C SER A 371 -38.83 -11.63 25.93
N ARG A 372 -37.65 -12.02 25.47
CA ARG A 372 -36.41 -11.83 26.24
C ARG A 372 -35.88 -10.43 25.95
N GLU A 373 -36.53 -9.45 26.57
CA GLU A 373 -36.40 -8.02 26.27
C GLU A 373 -34.93 -7.58 26.20
N ARG A 374 -34.61 -6.86 25.10
CA ARG A 374 -33.30 -6.28 24.83
C ARG A 374 -32.96 -5.30 25.97
N SER A 375 -31.71 -5.28 26.41
CA SER A 375 -31.27 -4.31 27.41
C SER A 375 -31.58 -2.87 26.98
N GLN A 376 -32.24 -2.10 27.84
CA GLN A 376 -32.44 -0.65 27.64
C GLN A 376 -31.10 0.10 27.56
N LEU A 377 -30.01 -0.46 28.13
CA LEU A 377 -28.65 0.07 27.97
C LEU A 377 -28.15 0.03 26.51
N MET A 378 -28.83 -0.67 25.58
CA MET A 378 -28.58 -0.56 24.14
C MET A 378 -29.05 0.79 23.56
N GLU A 379 -30.00 1.46 24.20
CA GLU A 379 -30.63 2.69 23.72
C GLU A 379 -29.85 3.93 24.18
N THR A 380 -29.57 4.85 23.25
CA THR A 380 -28.78 6.05 23.56
C THR A 380 -29.54 7.02 24.46
N GLU A 381 -30.85 7.18 24.26
CA GLU A 381 -31.67 8.05 25.11
C GLU A 381 -31.72 7.57 26.57
N TYR A 382 -31.82 6.26 26.80
CA TYR A 382 -31.80 5.68 28.14
C TYR A 382 -30.44 5.89 28.83
N ARG A 383 -29.32 5.61 28.12
CA ARG A 383 -27.97 5.89 28.66
C ARG A 383 -27.74 7.38 28.94
N ASN A 384 -28.24 8.27 28.09
CA ASN A 384 -28.08 9.72 28.28
C ASN A 384 -28.80 10.18 29.56
N LYS A 385 -30.05 9.78 29.79
CA LYS A 385 -30.80 10.11 31.03
C LYS A 385 -30.06 9.70 32.32
N ILE A 386 -29.35 8.58 32.29
CA ILE A 386 -28.52 8.13 33.43
C ILE A 386 -27.25 8.97 33.56
N LEU A 387 -26.65 9.37 32.43
CA LEU A 387 -25.50 10.27 32.41
C LEU A 387 -25.85 11.67 32.91
N ASP A 388 -27.02 12.20 32.53
CA ASP A 388 -27.51 13.51 32.98
C ASP A 388 -27.59 13.56 34.52
N ASP A 389 -28.27 12.59 35.13
CA ASP A 389 -28.32 12.41 36.59
C ASP A 389 -26.93 12.26 37.22
N LEU A 390 -26.02 11.49 36.60
CA LEU A 390 -24.65 11.33 37.10
C LEU A 390 -23.82 12.61 36.98
N PHE A 391 -24.04 13.43 35.95
CA PHE A 391 -23.41 14.74 35.81
C PHE A 391 -23.97 15.76 36.81
N GLU A 392 -25.28 15.73 37.09
CA GLU A 392 -25.92 16.53 38.15
C GLU A 392 -25.34 16.15 39.53
N ALA A 393 -25.30 14.86 39.86
CA ALA A 393 -24.69 14.35 41.08
C ALA A 393 -23.20 14.73 41.18
N LYS A 394 -22.46 14.63 40.08
CA LYS A 394 -21.04 15.02 40.02
C LYS A 394 -20.87 16.53 40.22
N ALA A 395 -21.72 17.36 39.63
CA ALA A 395 -21.67 18.82 39.79
C ALA A 395 -21.91 19.21 41.25
N PHE A 396 -22.95 18.65 41.89
CA PHE A 396 -23.23 18.83 43.31
C PHE A 396 -22.04 18.40 44.19
N LEU A 397 -21.47 17.21 43.96
CA LEU A 397 -20.33 16.72 44.75
C LEU A 397 -19.05 17.56 44.54
N ASN A 398 -18.80 18.08 43.34
CA ASN A 398 -17.67 19.00 43.09
C ASN A 398 -17.88 20.33 43.82
N GLN A 399 -19.05 20.96 43.64
CA GLN A 399 -19.40 22.21 44.31
C GLN A 399 -19.29 22.07 45.83
N ARG A 400 -19.86 20.99 46.39
CA ARG A 400 -19.83 20.75 47.84
C ARG A 400 -18.44 20.39 48.36
N LEU A 401 -17.59 19.74 47.56
CA LEU A 401 -16.20 19.52 47.92
C LEU A 401 -15.43 20.84 47.97
N LEU A 402 -15.59 21.72 46.97
CA LEU A 402 -14.96 23.04 46.92
C LEU A 402 -15.36 23.88 48.14
N GLU A 403 -16.67 23.99 48.42
CA GLU A 403 -17.20 24.66 49.62
C GLU A 403 -16.60 24.13 50.93
N LEU A 404 -16.35 22.82 51.02
CA LEU A 404 -15.81 22.21 52.24
C LEU A 404 -14.28 22.32 52.36
N THR A 405 -13.58 22.69 51.29
CA THR A 405 -12.10 22.84 51.25
C THR A 405 -11.60 24.27 51.11
N ASN A 406 -12.47 25.26 50.88
CA ASN A 406 -12.05 26.64 50.72
C ASN A 406 -11.67 27.29 52.06
N GLU A 407 -10.37 27.58 52.23
CA GLU A 407 -9.80 28.18 53.44
C GLU A 407 -10.37 29.58 53.74
N GLU A 408 -10.79 30.35 52.72
CA GLU A 408 -11.32 31.70 52.90
C GLU A 408 -12.69 31.72 53.61
N THR A 409 -13.48 30.65 53.44
CA THR A 409 -14.87 30.57 53.94
C THR A 409 -15.03 29.82 55.27
N LEU A 410 -13.95 29.26 55.84
CA LEU A 410 -13.98 28.39 57.04
C LEU A 410 -14.82 28.92 58.21
N SER A 411 -14.76 30.23 58.47
CA SER A 411 -15.47 30.88 59.59
C SER A 411 -17.00 30.87 59.41
N LEU A 412 -17.49 31.08 58.18
CA LEU A 412 -18.90 30.99 57.82
C LEU A 412 -19.34 29.53 57.65
N GLN A 413 -18.48 28.70 57.06
CA GLN A 413 -18.69 27.26 56.88
C GLN A 413 -18.95 26.57 58.22
N HIS A 414 -18.17 26.86 59.26
CA HIS A 414 -18.43 26.31 60.61
C HIS A 414 -19.76 26.78 61.22
N GLN A 415 -20.25 27.97 60.91
CA GLN A 415 -21.55 28.46 61.38
C GLN A 415 -22.70 27.81 60.63
N VAL A 416 -22.64 27.75 59.30
CA VAL A 416 -23.66 27.11 58.44
C VAL A 416 -23.75 25.62 58.77
N GLN A 417 -22.61 24.93 58.87
CA GLN A 417 -22.55 23.49 59.15
C GLN A 417 -23.08 23.13 60.55
N ALA A 418 -22.98 24.05 61.53
CA ALA A 418 -23.54 23.86 62.87
C ALA A 418 -25.07 24.04 62.95
N VAL A 419 -25.68 24.71 61.97
CA VAL A 419 -27.13 24.92 61.89
C VAL A 419 -27.80 23.93 60.92
N ALA A 420 -27.07 23.44 59.91
CA ALA A 420 -27.53 22.43 58.97
C ALA A 420 -27.95 21.11 59.66
N PRO A 421 -28.94 20.36 59.12
CA PRO A 421 -29.35 19.07 59.66
C PRO A 421 -28.20 18.06 59.78
N PHE A 422 -28.28 17.18 60.78
CA PHE A 422 -27.26 16.15 61.07
C PHE A 422 -26.85 15.30 59.86
N VAL A 423 -27.79 15.04 58.94
CA VAL A 423 -27.54 14.25 57.70
C VAL A 423 -26.63 14.99 56.70
N LEU A 424 -26.51 16.32 56.80
CA LEU A 424 -25.53 17.12 56.05
C LEU A 424 -24.19 17.29 56.81
N GLN A 425 -24.16 16.91 58.10
CA GLN A 425 -22.96 16.90 58.95
C GLN A 425 -22.21 15.57 58.93
N GLN A 426 -22.88 14.46 58.58
CA GLN A 426 -22.30 13.10 58.64
C GLN A 426 -21.23 12.81 57.57
N TYR A 427 -21.19 13.58 56.47
CA TYR A 427 -20.29 13.34 55.35
C TYR A 427 -18.97 14.11 55.49
N SER A 428 -17.86 13.37 55.52
CA SER A 428 -16.50 13.92 55.51
C SER A 428 -16.06 14.35 54.10
N THR A 429 -15.06 15.21 54.02
CA THR A 429 -14.40 15.58 52.75
C THR A 429 -13.79 14.37 52.04
N ASP A 430 -13.26 13.40 52.79
CA ASP A 430 -12.69 12.17 52.23
C ASP A 430 -13.77 11.28 51.58
N SER A 431 -14.90 11.06 52.27
CA SER A 431 -16.05 10.34 51.69
C SER A 431 -16.63 11.05 50.46
N ILE A 432 -16.67 12.39 50.44
CA ILE A 432 -17.14 13.14 49.26
C ILE A 432 -16.19 12.96 48.07
N ARG A 433 -14.87 12.88 48.29
CA ARG A 433 -13.91 12.54 47.21
C ARG A 433 -14.09 11.11 46.70
N GLU A 434 -14.37 10.16 47.58
CA GLU A 434 -14.67 8.77 47.20
C GLU A 434 -15.96 8.68 46.35
N MET A 435 -17.04 9.32 46.80
CA MET A 435 -18.32 9.44 46.08
C MET A 435 -18.12 10.06 44.69
N LEU A 436 -17.37 11.15 44.59
CA LEU A 436 -17.05 11.86 43.34
C LEU A 436 -16.19 10.99 42.40
N SER A 437 -15.26 10.21 42.94
CA SER A 437 -14.44 9.25 42.19
C SER A 437 -15.29 8.13 41.59
N ASN A 438 -16.16 7.50 42.39
CA ASN A 438 -17.01 6.39 41.94
C ASN A 438 -18.12 6.85 40.97
N VAL A 439 -18.70 8.05 41.16
CA VAL A 439 -19.59 8.66 40.15
C VAL A 439 -18.84 8.95 38.84
N SER A 440 -17.60 9.46 38.90
CA SER A 440 -16.77 9.67 37.70
C SER A 440 -16.38 8.36 37.02
N LEU A 441 -16.15 7.29 37.78
CA LEU A 441 -15.91 5.94 37.26
C LEU A 441 -17.15 5.39 36.54
N ALA A 442 -18.35 5.56 37.11
CA ALA A 442 -19.61 5.17 36.46
C ALA A 442 -19.83 5.90 35.13
N ILE A 443 -19.62 7.21 35.09
CA ILE A 443 -19.65 8.02 33.86
C ILE A 443 -18.65 7.48 32.83
N SER A 444 -17.40 7.19 33.22
CA SER A 444 -16.37 6.69 32.31
C SER A 444 -16.69 5.31 31.71
N ASN A 445 -17.45 4.47 32.42
CA ASN A 445 -17.90 3.17 31.91
C ASN A 445 -19.08 3.33 30.94
N LEU A 446 -20.09 4.12 31.30
CA LEU A 446 -21.25 4.40 30.43
C LEU A 446 -20.87 5.13 29.12
N THR A 447 -19.82 5.94 29.16
CA THR A 447 -19.28 6.66 27.98
C THR A 447 -18.17 5.90 27.23
N ASN A 448 -17.80 4.69 27.67
CA ASN A 448 -16.67 3.95 27.11
C ASN A 448 -16.86 3.68 25.60
N ARG A 449 -15.90 4.15 24.80
CA ARG A 449 -15.92 4.00 23.34
C ARG A 449 -16.07 2.54 22.90
N LYS A 450 -15.40 1.58 23.54
CA LYS A 450 -15.50 0.16 23.12
C LYS A 450 -16.94 -0.34 23.29
N THR A 451 -17.57 -0.07 24.44
CA THR A 451 -18.98 -0.39 24.70
C THR A 451 -19.90 0.26 23.68
N ARG A 452 -19.71 1.55 23.38
CA ARG A 452 -20.52 2.27 22.39
C ARG A 452 -20.36 1.68 20.98
N ASP A 453 -19.13 1.44 20.55
CA ASP A 453 -18.85 0.92 19.21
C ASP A 453 -19.36 -0.55 19.08
N MET A 454 -19.37 -1.35 20.17
CA MET A 454 -20.05 -2.66 20.28
C MET A 454 -21.58 -2.56 20.23
N ILE A 455 -22.19 -1.58 20.89
CA ILE A 455 -23.63 -1.29 20.78
C ILE A 455 -23.97 -0.90 19.33
N MET A 456 -23.13 -0.12 18.65
CA MET A 456 -23.33 0.26 17.25
C MET A 456 -23.23 -0.93 16.29
N ILE A 457 -22.34 -1.91 16.52
CA ILE A 457 -22.30 -3.18 15.76
C ILE A 457 -23.64 -3.93 15.82
N LEU A 458 -24.30 -3.94 16.99
CA LEU A 458 -25.53 -4.69 17.23
C LEU A 458 -26.81 -3.92 16.88
N ASN A 459 -26.73 -2.59 16.77
CA ASN A 459 -27.84 -1.71 16.43
C ASN A 459 -27.82 -1.25 14.96
N SER A 460 -26.66 -1.11 14.31
CA SER A 460 -26.54 -0.43 13.00
C SER A 460 -25.72 -1.22 11.98
N ARG A 461 -26.41 -1.72 10.96
CA ARG A 461 -25.77 -2.40 9.80
C ARG A 461 -24.69 -1.53 9.14
N ARG A 462 -24.97 -0.24 8.91
CA ARG A 462 -24.03 0.67 8.23
C ARG A 462 -22.71 0.86 8.98
N PHE A 463 -22.74 0.84 10.32
CA PHE A 463 -21.53 0.92 11.13
C PHE A 463 -20.68 -0.34 11.01
N LEU A 464 -21.32 -1.52 11.11
CA LEU A 464 -20.68 -2.81 10.92
C LEU A 464 -20.08 -2.95 9.53
N ASP A 465 -20.86 -2.73 8.46
CA ASP A 465 -20.39 -2.91 7.08
C ASP A 465 -19.19 -2.00 6.80
N ARG A 466 -19.18 -0.74 7.28
CA ARG A 466 -17.99 0.14 7.19
C ARG A 466 -16.78 -0.43 7.95
N LEU A 467 -16.97 -0.98 9.15
CA LEU A 467 -15.89 -1.55 9.97
C LEU A 467 -15.32 -2.82 9.34
N VAL A 468 -16.18 -3.68 8.79
CA VAL A 468 -15.80 -4.88 8.02
C VAL A 468 -15.00 -4.48 6.80
N THR A 469 -15.52 -3.57 5.95
CA THR A 469 -14.78 -3.05 4.77
C THR A 469 -13.41 -2.49 5.16
N THR A 470 -13.31 -1.70 6.23
CA THR A 470 -12.03 -1.12 6.70
C THR A 470 -10.99 -2.18 7.09
N LEU A 471 -11.44 -3.34 7.58
CA LEU A 471 -10.57 -4.47 7.95
C LEU A 471 -10.27 -5.38 6.75
N GLU A 472 -11.23 -5.57 5.85
CA GLU A 472 -11.07 -6.31 4.60
C GLU A 472 -10.16 -5.57 3.62
N GLU A 473 -10.18 -4.24 3.55
CA GLU A 473 -9.23 -3.42 2.80
C GLU A 473 -7.79 -3.63 3.28
N LYS A 474 -7.57 -3.64 4.60
CA LYS A 474 -6.25 -3.93 5.21
C LYS A 474 -5.76 -5.34 4.81
N LYS A 475 -6.65 -6.35 4.86
CA LYS A 475 -6.39 -7.75 4.47
C LYS A 475 -6.11 -7.88 2.96
N HIS A 476 -6.91 -7.20 2.13
CA HIS A 476 -6.79 -7.21 0.67
C HIS A 476 -5.51 -6.49 0.20
N HIS A 477 -5.08 -5.43 0.88
CA HIS A 477 -3.83 -4.73 0.55
C HIS A 477 -2.61 -5.67 0.65
N GLU A 478 -2.55 -6.53 1.67
CA GLU A 478 -1.54 -7.59 1.76
C GLU A 478 -1.65 -8.58 0.58
N SER A 479 -2.86 -9.03 0.26
CA SER A 479 -3.12 -9.95 -0.87
C SER A 479 -2.64 -9.37 -2.21
N LYS A 480 -2.93 -8.09 -2.46
CA LYS A 480 -2.52 -7.36 -3.68
C LYS A 480 -1.01 -7.21 -3.79
N LEU A 481 -0.31 -7.00 -2.67
CA LEU A 481 1.16 -6.98 -2.63
C LEU A 481 1.74 -8.39 -2.90
N LYS A 482 1.16 -9.43 -2.32
CA LYS A 482 1.51 -10.85 -2.58
C LYS A 482 1.25 -11.27 -4.03
N GLU A 483 0.22 -10.73 -4.67
CA GLU A 483 -0.06 -10.95 -6.08
C GLU A 483 0.95 -10.25 -6.99
N GLY A 484 1.27 -8.98 -6.72
CA GLY A 484 2.31 -8.25 -7.46
C GLY A 484 3.69 -8.91 -7.43
N LEU A 485 4.02 -9.67 -6.38
CA LEU A 485 5.24 -10.49 -6.34
C LEU A 485 5.27 -11.61 -7.38
N LYS A 486 4.11 -12.16 -7.78
CA LYS A 486 4.00 -13.17 -8.86
C LYS A 486 4.38 -12.53 -10.21
N ASP A 487 3.87 -11.34 -10.48
CA ASP A 487 4.18 -10.56 -11.68
C ASP A 487 5.65 -10.18 -11.77
N LEU A 488 6.27 -9.80 -10.64
CA LEU A 488 7.71 -9.54 -10.60
C LEU A 488 8.51 -10.82 -10.84
N TYR A 489 8.10 -11.96 -10.28
CA TYR A 489 8.74 -13.25 -10.51
C TYR A 489 8.69 -13.66 -11.99
N ALA A 490 7.55 -13.47 -12.67
CA ALA A 490 7.41 -13.72 -14.10
C ALA A 490 8.36 -12.83 -14.93
N LYS A 491 8.37 -11.51 -14.69
CA LYS A 491 9.26 -10.55 -15.37
C LYS A 491 10.74 -10.84 -15.11
N ARG A 492 11.09 -11.31 -13.92
CA ARG A 492 12.45 -11.74 -13.56
C ARG A 492 12.86 -12.98 -14.35
N LEU A 493 11.97 -13.97 -14.50
CA LEU A 493 12.21 -15.18 -15.30
C LEU A 493 12.35 -14.85 -16.79
N GLU A 494 11.52 -13.94 -17.34
CA GLU A 494 11.65 -13.45 -18.72
C GLU A 494 13.00 -12.79 -18.98
N LEU A 495 13.44 -11.89 -18.07
CA LEU A 495 14.75 -11.25 -18.18
C LEU A 495 15.92 -12.23 -18.01
N GLN A 496 15.79 -13.23 -17.13
CA GLN A 496 16.79 -14.27 -16.95
C GLN A 496 16.92 -15.16 -18.20
N ASN A 497 15.79 -15.53 -18.84
CA ASN A 497 15.77 -16.26 -20.10
C ASN A 497 16.36 -15.42 -21.27
N SER A 498 16.06 -14.11 -21.29
CA SER A 498 16.63 -13.17 -22.25
C SER A 498 18.15 -13.06 -22.09
N LEU A 499 18.64 -12.97 -20.85
CA LEU A 499 20.06 -12.96 -20.50
C LEU A 499 20.75 -14.28 -20.91
N SER A 500 20.16 -15.43 -20.61
CA SER A 500 20.72 -16.74 -21.02
C SER A 500 20.71 -16.97 -22.53
N SER A 501 19.89 -16.24 -23.29
CA SER A 501 19.89 -16.29 -24.76
C SER A 501 20.90 -15.33 -25.42
N SER A 502 21.27 -14.24 -24.73
CA SER A 502 22.14 -13.17 -25.26
C SER A 502 23.59 -13.33 -24.82
N TRP A 503 23.85 -13.80 -23.60
CA TRP A 503 25.21 -14.05 -23.11
C TRP A 503 26.02 -15.03 -23.99
N PRO A 504 25.49 -16.20 -24.42
CA PRO A 504 26.25 -17.10 -25.30
C PRO A 504 26.52 -16.52 -26.68
N ARG A 505 25.66 -15.62 -27.18
CA ARG A 505 25.87 -14.91 -28.45
C ARG A 505 27.00 -13.88 -28.33
N GLN A 506 27.09 -13.17 -27.21
CA GLN A 506 28.20 -12.27 -26.92
C GLN A 506 29.54 -13.03 -26.87
N GLU A 507 29.60 -14.17 -26.16
CA GLU A 507 30.85 -14.93 -26.05
C GLU A 507 31.22 -15.62 -27.38
N ALA A 508 30.26 -16.17 -28.12
CA ALA A 508 30.52 -16.71 -29.46
C ALA A 508 31.09 -15.64 -30.41
N ALA A 509 30.60 -14.41 -30.36
CA ALA A 509 31.15 -13.28 -31.12
C ALA A 509 32.57 -12.90 -30.67
N LEU A 510 32.86 -12.92 -29.36
CA LEU A 510 34.20 -12.68 -28.82
C LEU A 510 35.19 -13.78 -29.23
N VAL A 511 34.82 -15.06 -29.10
CA VAL A 511 35.64 -16.21 -29.54
C VAL A 511 35.92 -16.15 -31.04
N LYS A 512 34.89 -15.99 -31.89
CA LYS A 512 35.07 -15.89 -33.35
C LYS A 512 35.94 -14.69 -33.75
N THR A 513 35.81 -13.56 -33.06
CA THR A 513 36.68 -12.38 -33.29
C THR A 513 38.13 -12.65 -32.87
N ARG A 514 38.35 -13.40 -31.79
CA ARG A 514 39.68 -13.83 -31.31
C ARG A 514 40.36 -14.79 -32.30
N GLU A 515 39.61 -15.76 -32.83
CA GLU A 515 40.07 -16.71 -33.85
C GLU A 515 40.41 -16.01 -35.19
N LEU A 516 39.51 -15.15 -35.69
CA LEU A 516 39.76 -14.37 -36.91
C LEU A 516 40.98 -13.45 -36.79
N LYS A 517 41.21 -12.88 -35.60
CA LYS A 517 42.40 -12.07 -35.32
C LYS A 517 43.67 -12.92 -35.42
N GLN A 518 43.71 -14.04 -34.70
CA GLN A 518 44.86 -14.95 -34.68
C GLN A 518 45.17 -15.53 -36.08
N LEU A 519 44.14 -15.87 -36.86
CA LEU A 519 44.27 -16.31 -38.25
C LEU A 519 44.96 -15.26 -39.12
N CYS A 520 44.50 -14.01 -39.03
CA CYS A 520 45.06 -12.90 -39.81
C CYS A 520 46.50 -12.57 -39.40
N GLU A 521 46.80 -12.50 -38.11
CA GLU A 521 48.16 -12.25 -37.59
C GLU A 521 49.12 -13.37 -38.02
N THR A 522 48.73 -14.64 -37.87
CA THR A 522 49.55 -15.81 -38.26
C THR A 522 49.78 -15.86 -39.77
N THR A 523 48.72 -15.69 -40.58
CA THR A 523 48.85 -15.67 -42.05
C THR A 523 49.74 -14.52 -42.51
N LEU A 524 49.55 -13.31 -41.96
CA LEU A 524 50.37 -12.17 -42.35
C LEU A 524 51.82 -12.34 -41.91
N SER A 525 52.09 -12.86 -40.71
CA SER A 525 53.46 -13.16 -40.26
C SER A 525 54.19 -14.13 -41.22
N ASN A 526 53.51 -15.20 -41.66
CA ASN A 526 54.03 -16.12 -42.67
C ASN A 526 54.28 -15.45 -44.03
N LEU A 527 53.47 -14.44 -44.40
CA LEU A 527 53.67 -13.64 -45.63
C LEU A 527 54.76 -12.55 -45.51
N PHE A 528 55.34 -12.36 -44.32
CA PHE A 528 56.49 -11.47 -44.06
C PHE A 528 57.65 -12.23 -43.39
N ASP A 529 57.94 -13.45 -43.85
CA ASP A 529 59.12 -14.24 -43.48
C ASP A 529 59.24 -14.53 -41.96
N GLY A 530 58.10 -14.67 -41.26
CA GLY A 530 58.04 -14.93 -39.81
C GLY A 530 58.14 -13.66 -38.94
N ARG A 531 58.14 -12.47 -39.54
CA ARG A 531 58.10 -11.19 -38.81
C ARG A 531 56.78 -11.06 -38.02
N PRO A 532 56.79 -10.63 -36.75
CA PRO A 532 55.55 -10.50 -35.97
C PRO A 532 54.63 -9.41 -36.55
N VAL A 533 53.33 -9.71 -36.59
CA VAL A 533 52.26 -8.83 -37.07
C VAL A 533 51.19 -8.75 -36.01
N ASN A 534 50.80 -7.53 -35.60
CA ASN A 534 49.76 -7.31 -34.61
C ASN A 534 48.60 -6.52 -35.22
N ILE A 535 47.36 -6.95 -34.97
CA ILE A 535 46.16 -6.15 -35.23
C ILE A 535 45.87 -5.31 -33.99
N ILE A 536 45.86 -3.98 -34.17
CA ILE A 536 45.74 -2.98 -33.10
C ILE A 536 44.48 -2.12 -33.24
N GLY A 537 44.09 -1.49 -32.14
CA GLY A 537 42.85 -0.72 -31.99
C GLY A 537 41.88 -1.35 -30.98
N GLU A 538 40.62 -0.94 -31.05
CA GLU A 538 39.56 -1.28 -30.08
C GLU A 538 39.28 -2.79 -29.94
N ILE A 539 39.64 -3.60 -30.94
CA ILE A 539 39.62 -5.06 -30.83
C ILE A 539 40.38 -5.57 -29.61
N ASN A 540 41.51 -4.95 -29.25
CA ASN A 540 42.33 -5.41 -28.12
C ASN A 540 41.73 -5.04 -26.76
N THR A 541 41.02 -3.91 -26.65
CA THR A 541 40.31 -3.53 -25.43
C THR A 541 39.01 -4.33 -25.26
N LEU A 542 38.30 -4.64 -26.34
CA LEU A 542 37.13 -5.54 -26.29
C LEU A 542 37.54 -6.97 -25.91
N LEU A 543 38.50 -7.57 -26.63
CA LEU A 543 38.93 -8.96 -26.40
C LEU A 543 39.61 -9.18 -25.03
N SER A 544 40.22 -8.15 -24.44
CA SER A 544 40.72 -8.19 -23.05
C SER A 544 39.60 -7.96 -22.02
N SER A 545 38.60 -7.12 -22.31
CA SER A 545 37.46 -6.95 -21.40
C SER A 545 36.60 -8.21 -21.23
N GLY A 546 36.67 -9.13 -22.20
CA GLY A 546 36.05 -10.47 -22.14
C GLY A 546 36.91 -11.56 -21.49
N LEU A 547 38.00 -11.22 -20.80
CA LEU A 547 38.81 -12.16 -20.01
C LEU A 547 38.63 -12.01 -18.48
N ASN A 548 37.72 -11.13 -18.05
CA ASN A 548 37.44 -10.84 -16.64
C ASN A 548 36.03 -11.34 -16.24
N VAL A 549 35.80 -12.65 -16.38
CA VAL A 549 34.65 -13.40 -15.84
C VAL A 549 35.15 -14.72 -15.27
#